data_AF-A0A3B8LQL0-F1
#
_entry.id   AF-A0A3B8LQL0-F1
#
_cell.length_a   1.000
_cell.length_b   1.000
_cell.length_c   1.000
_cell.angle_alpha   90.00
_cell.angle_beta   90.00
_cell.angle_gamma   90.00
#
_symmetry.space_group_name_H-M   'P 1'
#
loop_
_entity.id
_entity.type
_entity.pdbx_description
1 polymer ?
#
loop_
_entity_poly.entity_id
_entity_poly.type
_entity_poly.pdbx_seq_one_letter_code
_entity_poly.pdbx_strand_id
1 'polypeptide(L)'
;LIINISSDAAQSAYPTWGPYSASKAALDHLTRVWQQELNAEGIQFVAVDPGDMDTPMHLAAIPDADRTALYKPDEVATDLLHFLTTLPKEQPVRYSASEWRTS
;
A
#
# COMPACT_ATOMS: atom_id res chain seq x y z
N LEU A 1 -11.39 8.12 7.92
CA LEU A 1 -10.23 7.66 7.12
C LEU A 1 -10.34 6.16 6.95
N ILE A 2 -10.30 5.69 5.72
CA ILE A 2 -10.28 4.28 5.34
C ILE A 2 -8.98 4.03 4.58
N ILE A 3 -8.28 2.97 4.95
CA ILE A 3 -6.97 2.64 4.42
C ILE A 3 -7.05 1.27 3.75
N ASN A 4 -6.80 1.25 2.45
CA ASN A 4 -6.71 0.02 1.67
C ASN A 4 -5.24 -0.38 1.51
N ILE A 5 -4.88 -1.59 1.92
CA ILE A 5 -3.53 -2.11 1.75
C ILE A 5 -3.37 -2.62 0.31
N SER A 6 -2.65 -1.84 -0.49
CA SER A 6 -2.33 -2.13 -1.88
C SER A 6 -0.97 -2.82 -2.00
N SER A 7 -0.30 -2.66 -3.14
CA SER A 7 1.05 -3.13 -3.45
C SER A 7 1.55 -2.37 -4.68
N ASP A 8 2.86 -2.27 -4.82
CA ASP A 8 3.55 -1.86 -6.04
C ASP A 8 3.11 -2.65 -7.29
N ALA A 9 2.73 -3.93 -7.13
CA ALA A 9 2.18 -4.78 -8.19
C ALA A 9 0.85 -4.28 -8.78
N ALA A 10 0.21 -3.27 -8.17
CA ALA A 10 -0.91 -2.54 -8.76
C ALA A 10 -0.49 -1.60 -9.91
N GLN A 11 0.79 -1.19 -9.93
CA GLN A 11 1.37 -0.23 -10.87
C GLN A 11 2.45 -0.87 -11.75
N SER A 12 3.17 -1.86 -11.22
CA SER A 12 4.25 -2.59 -11.87
C SER A 12 3.80 -3.99 -12.31
N ALA A 13 4.27 -4.44 -13.47
CA ALA A 13 3.98 -5.78 -13.97
C ALA A 13 5.10 -6.76 -13.60
N TYR A 14 4.73 -7.86 -12.96
CA TYR A 14 5.63 -8.96 -12.62
C TYR A 14 5.20 -10.25 -13.34
N PRO A 15 6.15 -11.02 -13.93
CA PRO A 15 5.83 -12.31 -14.52
C PRO A 15 5.23 -13.22 -13.46
N THR A 16 4.18 -13.98 -13.81
CA THR A 16 3.40 -14.90 -12.94
C THR A 16 2.46 -14.27 -11.90
N TRP A 17 2.41 -12.95 -11.76
CA TRP A 17 1.61 -12.26 -10.73
C TRP A 17 0.24 -11.72 -11.23
N GLY A 18 -0.16 -12.05 -12.45
CA GLY A 18 -1.31 -11.45 -13.14
C GLY A 18 -2.58 -11.26 -12.30
N PRO A 19 -3.16 -12.32 -11.69
CA PRO A 19 -4.36 -12.19 -10.86
C PRO A 19 -4.16 -11.29 -9.63
N TYR A 20 -3.00 -11.37 -8.97
CA TYR A 20 -2.67 -10.52 -7.82
C TYR A 20 -2.55 -9.05 -8.24
N SER A 21 -1.74 -8.76 -9.27
CA SER A 21 -1.59 -7.43 -9.84
C SER A 21 -2.94 -6.82 -10.26
N ALA A 22 -3.78 -7.59 -10.96
CA ALA A 22 -5.11 -7.15 -11.37
C ALA A 22 -6.00 -6.81 -10.17
N SER A 23 -5.98 -7.62 -9.10
CA SER A 23 -6.77 -7.36 -7.89
C SER A 23 -6.32 -6.09 -7.16
N LYS A 24 -5.01 -5.83 -7.08
CA LYS A 24 -4.45 -4.64 -6.43
C LYS A 24 -4.67 -3.39 -7.28
N ALA A 25 -4.57 -3.48 -8.60
CA ALA A 25 -4.93 -2.40 -9.52
C ALA A 25 -6.43 -2.04 -9.43
N ALA A 26 -7.31 -3.05 -9.32
CA ALA A 26 -8.74 -2.83 -9.10
C ALA A 26 -9.01 -2.14 -7.75
N LEU A 27 -8.33 -2.56 -6.68
CA LEU A 27 -8.43 -1.92 -5.36
C LEU A 27 -7.95 -0.46 -5.39
N ASP A 28 -6.84 -0.18 -6.06
CA ASP A 28 -6.35 1.19 -6.27
C ASP A 28 -7.40 2.05 -6.98
N HIS A 29 -8.04 1.50 -8.02
CA HIS A 29 -9.08 2.22 -8.75
C HIS A 29 -10.33 2.47 -7.91
N LEU A 30 -10.83 1.45 -7.19
CA LEU A 30 -11.97 1.60 -6.28
C LEU A 30 -11.69 2.63 -5.18
N THR A 31 -10.48 2.65 -4.64
CA THR A 31 -10.09 3.66 -3.64
C THR A 31 -10.22 5.08 -4.20
N ARG A 32 -9.81 5.31 -5.45
CA ARG A 32 -9.98 6.62 -6.11
C ARG A 32 -11.44 6.95 -6.36
N VAL A 33 -12.25 5.99 -6.78
CA VAL A 33 -13.69 6.17 -6.99
C VAL A 33 -14.37 6.55 -5.67
N TRP A 34 -14.17 5.77 -4.60
CA TRP A 34 -14.76 6.05 -3.29
C TRP A 34 -14.29 7.38 -2.69
N GLN A 35 -13.03 7.76 -2.90
CA GLN A 35 -12.56 9.10 -2.54
C GLN A 35 -13.38 10.17 -3.27
N GLN A 36 -13.66 10.04 -4.56
CA GLN A 36 -14.47 11.04 -5.27
C GLN A 36 -15.94 11.06 -4.79
N GLU A 37 -16.51 9.89 -4.53
CA GLU A 37 -17.92 9.74 -4.14
C GLU A 37 -18.18 10.25 -2.72
N LEU A 38 -17.27 9.98 -1.77
CA LEU A 38 -17.55 10.14 -0.33
C LEU A 38 -16.75 11.27 0.34
N ASN A 39 -15.87 11.96 -0.39
CA ASN A 39 -15.10 13.07 0.18
C ASN A 39 -15.98 14.24 0.66
N ALA A 40 -17.06 14.54 -0.06
CA ALA A 40 -18.02 15.57 0.34
C ALA A 40 -18.73 15.24 1.66
N GLU A 41 -18.78 13.96 2.02
CA GLU A 41 -19.33 13.45 3.28
C GLU A 41 -18.26 13.40 4.40
N GLY A 42 -17.04 13.86 4.12
CA GLY A 42 -15.91 13.84 5.06
C GLY A 42 -15.25 12.47 5.20
N ILE A 43 -15.55 11.50 4.33
CA ILE A 43 -14.94 10.18 4.34
C ILE A 43 -13.74 10.16 3.38
N GLN A 44 -12.55 10.09 3.95
CA GLN A 44 -11.30 9.99 3.19
C GLN A 44 -10.90 8.51 2.99
N PHE A 45 -10.54 8.16 1.76
CA PHE A 45 -9.98 6.88 1.34
C PHE A 45 -8.54 7.07 0.88
N VAL A 46 -7.65 6.17 1.31
CA VAL A 46 -6.26 6.12 0.85
C VAL A 46 -5.84 4.68 0.57
N ALA A 47 -5.03 4.48 -0.45
CA ALA A 47 -4.37 3.22 -0.77
C ALA A 47 -2.90 3.32 -0.31
N VAL A 48 -2.44 2.33 0.43
CA VAL A 48 -1.06 2.29 0.91
C VAL A 48 -0.41 1.02 0.43
N ASP A 49 0.70 1.20 -0.28
CA ASP A 49 1.64 0.14 -0.58
C ASP A 49 2.68 0.07 0.56
N PRO A 50 2.69 -1.03 1.34
CA PRO A 50 3.55 -1.16 2.52
C PRO A 50 5.02 -1.47 2.18
N GLY A 51 5.32 -1.77 0.91
CA GLY A 51 6.62 -2.30 0.49
C GLY A 51 6.83 -3.77 0.86
N ASP A 52 7.97 -4.30 0.45
CA ASP A 52 8.32 -5.70 0.68
C ASP A 52 8.67 -5.95 2.15
N MET A 53 7.98 -6.92 2.75
CA MET A 53 8.10 -7.23 4.17
C MET A 53 8.45 -8.69 4.41
N ASP A 54 9.18 -8.95 5.48
CA ASP A 54 9.45 -10.30 5.98
C ASP A 54 8.17 -10.92 6.53
N THR A 55 7.39 -11.53 5.63
CA THR A 55 6.10 -12.16 5.92
C THR A 55 6.03 -13.54 5.27
N PRO A 56 5.22 -14.47 5.82
CA PRO A 56 4.94 -15.74 5.16
C PRO A 56 4.39 -15.57 3.73
N MET A 57 3.61 -14.52 3.47
CA MET A 57 3.07 -14.22 2.15
C MET A 57 4.19 -13.91 1.15
N HIS A 58 5.11 -12.99 1.50
CA HIS A 58 6.22 -12.62 0.64
C HIS A 58 7.13 -13.83 0.34
N LEU A 59 7.42 -14.66 1.35
CA LEU A 59 8.28 -15.85 1.20
C LEU A 59 7.60 -16.96 0.41
N ALA A 60 6.27 -17.07 0.46
CA ALA A 60 5.56 -17.99 -0.40
C ALA A 60 5.61 -17.54 -1.87
N ALA A 61 5.66 -16.22 -2.11
CA ALA A 61 5.74 -15.65 -3.44
C ALA A 61 7.18 -15.64 -4.01
N ILE A 62 8.17 -15.39 -3.15
CA ILE A 62 9.60 -15.36 -3.47
C ILE A 62 10.37 -16.16 -2.40
N PRO A 63 10.46 -17.50 -2.53
CA PRO A 63 11.08 -18.37 -1.52
C PRO A 63 12.55 -18.07 -1.25
N ASP A 64 13.28 -17.61 -2.27
CA ASP A 64 14.72 -17.33 -2.20
C ASP A 64 15.02 -15.85 -1.90
N ALA A 65 14.04 -15.09 -1.41
CA ALA A 65 14.22 -13.68 -1.07
C ALA A 65 15.30 -13.47 0.00
N ASP A 66 16.15 -12.47 -0.19
CA ASP A 66 17.06 -12.00 0.85
C ASP A 66 16.27 -11.28 1.94
N ARG A 67 16.05 -11.96 3.07
CA ARG A 67 15.30 -11.42 4.20
C ARG A 67 15.93 -10.16 4.80
N THR A 68 17.23 -9.96 4.63
CA THR A 68 17.91 -8.77 5.16
C THR A 68 17.56 -7.50 4.37
N ALA A 69 17.03 -7.66 3.15
CA ALA A 69 16.51 -6.57 2.33
C ALA A 69 15.02 -6.28 2.58
N LEU A 70 14.33 -7.09 3.39
CA LEU A 70 12.90 -6.93 3.67
C LEU A 70 12.64 -6.14 4.94
N TYR A 71 11.58 -5.36 4.94
CA TYR A 71 11.16 -4.63 6.13
C TYR A 71 10.46 -5.55 7.14
N LYS A 72 10.58 -5.26 8.45
CA LYS A 72 9.81 -6.01 9.43
C LYS A 72 8.37 -5.47 9.52
N PRO A 73 7.35 -6.35 9.63
CA PRO A 73 5.95 -5.91 9.68
C PRO A 73 5.61 -4.97 10.84
N ASP A 74 6.23 -5.15 12.01
CA ASP A 74 6.02 -4.31 13.20
C ASP A 74 6.64 -2.91 13.03
N GLU A 75 7.80 -2.82 12.39
CA GLU A 75 8.43 -1.55 12.03
C GLU A 75 7.57 -0.80 11.00
N VAL A 76 7.12 -1.49 9.94
CA VAL A 76 6.22 -0.92 8.91
C VAL A 76 4.90 -0.45 9.50
N ALA A 77 4.30 -1.23 10.40
CA ALA A 77 3.05 -0.84 11.06
C ALA A 77 3.24 0.42 11.92
N THR A 78 4.36 0.53 12.63
CA THR A 78 4.69 1.70 13.47
C THR A 78 4.89 2.94 12.61
N ASP A 79 5.67 2.83 11.54
CA ASP A 79 5.92 3.93 10.59
C ASP A 79 4.61 4.38 9.92
N LEU A 80 3.76 3.43 9.53
CA LEU A 80 2.46 3.74 8.92
C LEU A 80 1.57 4.48 9.91
N LEU A 81 1.47 4.04 11.17
CA LEU A 81 0.71 4.74 12.19
C LEU A 81 1.20 6.18 12.38
N HIS A 82 2.52 6.41 12.39
CA HIS A 82 3.09 7.75 12.46
C HIS A 82 2.64 8.60 11.25
N PHE A 83 2.82 8.10 10.03
CA PHE A 83 2.42 8.79 8.80
C PHE A 83 0.93 9.17 8.78
N LEU A 84 0.05 8.28 9.26
CA LEU A 84 -1.39 8.54 9.30
C LEU A 84 -1.76 9.71 10.23
N THR A 85 -0.94 10.02 11.24
CA THR A 85 -1.17 11.19 12.11
C THR A 85 -0.79 12.51 11.43
N THR A 86 0.06 12.48 10.41
CA THR A 86 0.57 13.64 9.66
C THR A 86 0.02 13.69 8.23
N LEU A 87 -0.96 12.85 7.91
CA LEU A 87 -1.42 12.63 6.54
C LEU A 87 -1.85 13.96 5.88
N PRO A 88 -1.31 14.31 4.69
CA PRO A 88 -1.62 15.56 4.03
C PRO A 88 -3.12 15.69 3.75
N LYS A 89 -3.71 16.84 4.09
CA LYS A 89 -5.14 17.10 3.82
C LYS A 89 -5.46 17.21 2.33
N GLU A 90 -4.47 17.56 1.53
CA GLU A 90 -4.49 17.53 0.07
C GLU A 90 -3.19 16.87 -0.38
N GLN A 91 -3.30 15.83 -1.23
CA GLN A 91 -2.25 15.03 -1.91
C GLN A 91 -2.67 13.53 -1.97
N PRO A 92 -1.94 12.65 -2.71
CA PRO A 92 -2.54 11.62 -3.56
C PRO A 92 -3.33 10.55 -2.81
N VAL A 93 -4.27 9.93 -3.52
CA VAL A 93 -5.08 8.81 -3.00
C VAL A 93 -4.27 7.52 -2.83
N ARG A 94 -3.00 7.48 -3.26
CA ARG A 94 -2.10 6.33 -3.13
C ARG A 94 -0.72 6.80 -2.62
N TYR A 95 -0.16 6.06 -1.66
CA TYR A 95 1.19 6.26 -1.14
C TYR A 95 1.97 4.96 -1.15
N SER A 96 3.25 5.03 -1.53
CA SER A 96 4.22 3.93 -1.51
C SER A 96 5.19 4.06 -0.34
N ALA A 97 5.79 2.93 0.08
CA ALA A 97 6.71 2.89 1.22
C ALA A 97 7.82 3.95 1.16
N SER A 98 8.34 4.26 -0.02
CA SER A 98 9.37 5.30 -0.19
C SER A 98 8.86 6.72 0.11
N GLU A 99 7.57 6.98 -0.11
CA GLU A 99 6.94 8.28 0.12
C GLU A 99 6.59 8.48 1.59
N TRP A 100 5.96 7.49 2.23
CA TRP A 100 5.41 7.68 3.58
C TRP A 100 6.36 7.32 4.72
N ARG A 101 7.44 6.55 4.49
CA ARG A 101 8.46 6.22 5.51
C ARG A 101 9.58 7.23 5.67
N THR A 102 9.70 8.16 4.72
CA THR A 102 10.68 9.26 4.77
C THR A 102 10.09 10.55 5.35
N SER A 103 8.80 10.51 5.71
CA SER A 103 7.97 11.64 6.14
C SER A 103 7.89 11.81 7.66
#